data_AF-A0AAV2SYX9-F1
#
_entry.id   AF-A0AAV2SYX9-F1
#
_cell.length_a   1.000
_cell.length_b   1.000
_cell.length_c   1.000
_cell.angle_alpha   90.00
_cell.angle_beta   90.00
_cell.angle_gamma   90.00
#
_symmetry.space_group_name_H-M   'P 1'
#
loop_
_entity.id
_entity.type
_entity.pdbx_description
1 polymer ?
#
loop_
_entity_poly.entity_id
_entity_poly.type
_entity_poly.pdbx_seq_one_letter_code
_entity_poly.pdbx_strand_id
1 'polypeptide(L)'
;GLFQRAIMQSGNALCPWAMGEDHLSHAKRLATDLGCSNVEDLQFMIEFLQSIPLSDLIIKTAEHMVLLGMFPNVFAPRVDGDYLPEAPEILLRKGHFKGVDIIAGVNSHEGATIAGG
;
A
#
# COMPACT_ATOMS: atom_id res chain seq x y z
N GLY A 1 -2.02 -1.81 26.39
CA GLY A 1 -1.95 -1.84 24.91
C GLY A 1 -3.13 -1.07 24.34
N LEU A 2 -3.09 -0.71 23.06
CA LEU A 2 -4.14 0.11 22.40
C LEU A 2 -5.45 -0.65 22.14
N PHE A 3 -5.39 -1.98 22.07
CA PHE A 3 -6.53 -2.87 21.88
C PHE A 3 -6.27 -4.20 22.60
N GLN A 4 -7.31 -5.00 22.79
CA GLN A 4 -7.24 -6.29 23.48
C GLN A 4 -7.51 -7.49 22.56
N ARG A 5 -8.15 -7.28 21.40
CA ARG A 5 -8.58 -8.32 20.45
C ARG A 5 -8.57 -7.78 19.03
N ALA A 6 -8.47 -8.67 18.04
CA ALA A 6 -8.56 -8.32 16.63
C ALA A 6 -9.41 -9.34 15.85
N ILE A 7 -10.15 -8.85 14.84
CA ILE A 7 -10.89 -9.68 13.88
C ILE A 7 -10.40 -9.33 12.48
N MET A 8 -9.92 -10.32 11.73
CA MET A 8 -9.44 -10.17 10.35
C MET A 8 -10.39 -10.88 9.38
N GLN A 9 -11.13 -10.12 8.58
CA GLN A 9 -12.11 -10.67 7.63
C GLN A 9 -11.57 -10.50 6.20
N SER A 10 -11.33 -11.62 5.50
CA SER A 10 -10.91 -11.65 4.08
C SER A 10 -9.60 -10.92 3.74
N GLY A 11 -8.72 -10.69 4.72
CA GLY A 11 -7.44 -10.03 4.49
C GLY A 11 -6.54 -10.04 5.73
N ASN A 12 -5.23 -9.99 5.50
CA ASN A 12 -4.20 -9.88 6.54
C ASN A 12 -2.88 -9.33 5.96
N ALA A 13 -1.88 -9.12 6.82
CA ALA A 13 -0.60 -8.52 6.43
C ALA A 13 0.28 -9.37 5.49
N LEU A 14 -0.09 -10.65 5.26
CA LEU A 14 0.62 -11.56 4.34
C LEU A 14 -0.04 -11.66 2.97
N CYS A 15 -1.16 -10.96 2.74
CA CYS A 15 -1.77 -10.93 1.42
C CYS A 15 -0.78 -10.30 0.40
N PRO A 16 -0.69 -10.81 -0.83
CA PRO A 16 0.25 -10.30 -1.84
C PRO A 16 0.02 -8.83 -2.22
N TRP A 17 -1.14 -8.29 -1.84
CA TRP A 17 -1.54 -6.91 -2.07
C TRP A 17 -1.48 -6.02 -0.83
N ALA A 18 -1.12 -6.57 0.33
CA ALA A 18 -1.08 -5.84 1.59
C ALA A 18 0.16 -4.93 1.70
N MET A 19 1.18 -5.19 0.89
CA MET A 19 2.42 -4.43 0.84
C MET A 19 2.61 -3.86 -0.57
N GLY A 20 3.15 -2.65 -0.65
CA GLY A 20 3.61 -2.08 -1.92
C GLY A 20 5.07 -2.44 -2.20
N GLU A 21 5.47 -2.31 -3.44
CA GLU A 21 6.86 -2.42 -3.91
C GLU A 21 7.24 -1.14 -4.65
N ASP A 22 8.55 -0.89 -4.81
CA ASP A 22 9.09 0.21 -5.64
C ASP A 22 8.44 1.60 -5.40
N HIS A 23 8.10 1.92 -4.15
CA HIS A 23 7.31 3.13 -3.79
C HIS A 23 7.90 4.42 -4.36
N LEU A 24 9.22 4.57 -4.33
CA LEU A 24 9.89 5.76 -4.86
C LEU A 24 9.72 5.86 -6.38
N SER A 25 9.84 4.75 -7.11
CA SER A 25 9.66 4.71 -8.55
C SER A 25 8.24 5.09 -8.95
N HIS A 26 7.24 4.57 -8.22
CA HIS A 26 5.84 4.94 -8.43
C HIS A 26 5.56 6.42 -8.10
N ALA A 27 6.10 6.93 -7.00
CA ALA A 27 5.98 8.35 -6.65
C ALA A 27 6.62 9.27 -7.69
N LYS A 28 7.82 8.94 -8.17
CA LYS A 28 8.50 9.67 -9.25
C LYS A 28 7.69 9.66 -10.53
N ARG A 29 7.15 8.50 -10.92
CA ARG A 29 6.32 8.38 -12.13
C ARG A 29 5.05 9.22 -12.03
N LEU A 30 4.36 9.17 -10.89
CA LEU A 30 3.18 10.00 -10.64
C LEU A 30 3.52 11.49 -10.76
N ALA A 31 4.63 11.93 -10.15
CA ALA A 31 5.09 13.31 -10.24
C ALA A 31 5.45 13.70 -11.69
N THR A 32 6.13 12.84 -12.44
CA THR A 32 6.45 13.06 -13.86
C THR A 32 5.19 13.22 -14.70
N ASP A 33 4.19 12.35 -14.52
CA ASP A 33 2.94 12.39 -15.28
C ASP A 33 2.07 13.61 -14.94
N LEU A 34 2.27 14.20 -13.76
CA LEU A 34 1.68 15.47 -13.33
C LEU A 34 2.48 16.69 -13.81
N GLY A 35 3.65 16.49 -14.44
CA GLY A 35 4.48 17.56 -15.00
C GLY A 35 5.60 18.07 -14.08
N CYS A 36 6.01 17.30 -13.08
CA CYS A 36 7.15 17.67 -12.23
C CYS A 36 8.44 17.75 -13.06
N SER A 37 9.14 18.88 -12.99
CA SER A 37 10.33 19.17 -13.79
C SER A 37 11.60 18.51 -13.26
N ASN A 38 11.64 18.14 -11.98
CA ASN A 38 12.79 17.49 -11.35
C ASN A 38 12.34 16.48 -10.29
N VAL A 39 12.24 15.21 -10.69
CA VAL A 39 11.85 14.12 -9.79
C VAL A 39 13.03 13.50 -9.02
N GLU A 40 14.26 13.92 -9.32
CA GLU A 40 15.45 13.45 -8.60
C GLU A 40 15.73 14.26 -7.32
N ASP A 41 15.28 15.52 -7.28
CA ASP A 41 15.22 16.30 -6.05
C ASP A 41 13.94 15.96 -5.28
N LEU A 42 14.07 15.13 -4.25
CA LEU A 42 12.93 14.64 -3.47
C LEU A 42 12.18 15.76 -2.74
N GLN A 43 12.89 16.78 -2.26
CA GLN A 43 12.26 17.88 -1.54
C GLN A 43 11.41 18.71 -2.50
N PHE A 44 11.99 19.06 -3.66
CA PHE A 44 11.27 19.74 -4.73
C PHE A 44 10.06 18.93 -5.21
N MET A 45 10.23 17.62 -5.42
CA MET A 45 9.15 16.73 -5.85
C MET A 45 8.00 16.70 -4.84
N ILE A 46 8.30 16.65 -3.54
CA ILE A 46 7.29 16.68 -2.47
C ILE A 46 6.53 18.00 -2.47
N GLU A 47 7.23 19.13 -2.53
CA GLU A 47 6.61 20.46 -2.57
C GLU A 47 5.73 20.63 -3.81
N PHE A 48 6.19 20.14 -4.96
CA PHE A 48 5.40 20.09 -6.19
C PHE A 48 4.13 19.27 -5.99
N LEU A 49 4.22 18.03 -5.52
CA LEU A 49 3.06 17.16 -5.31
C LEU A 49 2.06 17.74 -4.29
N GLN A 50 2.54 18.47 -3.27
CA GLN A 50 1.69 19.16 -2.30
C GLN A 50 0.95 20.37 -2.91
N SER A 51 1.48 20.95 -3.99
CA SER A 51 0.83 22.05 -4.71
C SER A 51 -0.27 21.59 -5.70
N ILE A 52 -0.28 20.30 -6.05
CA ILE A 52 -1.25 19.74 -7.01
C ILE A 52 -2.65 19.69 -6.39
N PRO A 53 -3.70 20.09 -7.12
CA PRO A 53 -5.07 19.89 -6.68
C PRO A 53 -5.35 18.42 -6.35
N LEU A 54 -5.98 18.17 -5.20
CA LEU A 54 -6.25 16.80 -4.74
C LEU A 54 -7.02 15.96 -5.77
N SER A 55 -7.94 16.57 -6.52
CA SER A 55 -8.68 15.88 -7.59
C SER A 55 -7.76 15.26 -8.62
N ASP A 56 -6.75 16.02 -9.05
CA ASP A 56 -5.85 15.64 -10.13
C ASP A 56 -4.89 14.55 -9.63
N LEU A 57 -4.44 14.68 -8.38
CA LEU A 57 -3.63 13.67 -7.71
C LEU A 57 -4.38 12.33 -7.58
N ILE A 58 -5.65 12.35 -7.19
CA ILE A 58 -6.50 11.15 -7.08
C ILE A 58 -6.73 10.52 -8.45
N ILE A 59 -7.11 11.32 -9.46
CA ILE A 59 -7.38 10.82 -10.81
C ILE A 59 -6.13 10.16 -11.39
N LYS A 60 -4.96 10.83 -11.30
CA LYS A 60 -3.71 10.27 -11.81
C LYS A 60 -3.25 9.03 -11.04
N THR A 61 -3.43 9.02 -9.73
CA THR A 61 -3.15 7.82 -8.92
C THR A 61 -4.04 6.65 -9.34
N ALA A 62 -5.33 6.90 -9.58
CA ALA A 62 -6.26 5.87 -10.04
C ALA A 62 -5.92 5.35 -11.44
N GLU A 63 -5.54 6.22 -12.39
CA GLU A 63 -5.07 5.83 -13.72
C GLU A 63 -3.86 4.89 -13.63
N HIS A 64 -2.89 5.19 -12.74
CA HIS A 64 -1.73 4.32 -12.51
C HIS A 64 -2.13 2.95 -11.95
N MET A 65 -3.09 2.90 -11.03
CA MET A 65 -3.58 1.64 -10.48
C MET A 65 -4.35 0.79 -11.51
N VAL A 66 -5.12 1.43 -12.40
CA VAL A 66 -5.89 0.74 -13.45
C VAL A 66 -4.97 0.21 -14.56
N LEU A 67 -3.99 1.01 -15.01
CA LEU A 67 -3.02 0.60 -16.03
C LEU A 67 -2.17 -0.60 -15.59
N LEU A 68 -1.95 -0.75 -14.28
CA LEU A 68 -1.20 -1.86 -13.69
C LEU A 68 -2.07 -3.09 -13.40
N GLY A 69 -3.35 -3.09 -13.81
CA GLY A 69 -4.14 -4.31 -13.93
C GLY A 69 -4.73 -4.85 -12.64
N MET A 70 -5.19 -3.97 -11.73
CA MET A 70 -5.69 -4.32 -10.39
C MET A 70 -4.71 -5.23 -9.64
N PHE A 71 -3.99 -4.63 -8.69
CA PHE A 71 -2.90 -5.25 -7.95
C PHE A 71 -1.58 -5.28 -8.72
N PRO A 72 -0.49 -4.71 -8.15
CA PRO A 72 -0.38 -4.27 -6.77
C PRO A 72 -0.92 -2.85 -6.49
N ASN A 73 -1.40 -2.64 -5.27
CA ASN A 73 -1.64 -1.30 -4.73
C ASN A 73 -0.29 -0.58 -4.59
N VAL A 74 0.06 0.26 -5.55
CA VAL A 74 1.37 0.93 -5.61
C VAL A 74 1.63 1.90 -4.45
N PHE A 75 0.58 2.36 -3.77
CA PHE A 75 0.62 3.16 -2.55
C PHE A 75 0.15 2.37 -1.31
N ALA A 76 0.40 1.07 -1.28
CA ALA A 76 0.23 0.24 -0.09
C ALA A 76 1.36 0.45 0.94
N PRO A 77 1.19 -0.03 2.19
CA PRO A 77 2.23 0.01 3.22
C PRO A 77 3.62 -0.44 2.73
N ARG A 78 4.67 0.12 3.36
CA ARG A 78 6.07 -0.20 3.11
C ARG A 78 6.79 -0.50 4.41
N VAL A 79 7.90 -1.23 4.32
CA VAL A 79 8.88 -1.29 5.41
C VAL A 79 9.63 0.04 5.44
N ASP A 80 9.51 0.77 6.55
CA ASP A 80 10.10 2.09 6.76
C ASP A 80 11.20 2.10 7.83
N GLY A 81 11.31 1.02 8.61
CA GLY A 81 12.29 0.90 9.69
C GLY A 81 11.83 1.50 11.03
N ASP A 82 10.65 2.11 11.08
CA ASP A 82 10.09 2.75 12.28
C ASP A 82 8.69 2.21 12.60
N TYR A 83 7.66 2.61 11.82
CA TYR A 83 6.31 2.10 12.00
C TYR A 83 6.21 0.61 11.69
N LEU A 84 6.75 0.21 10.53
CA LEU A 84 6.92 -1.19 10.13
C LEU A 84 8.42 -1.47 9.98
N PRO A 85 9.05 -2.01 11.03
CA PRO A 85 10.52 -2.14 11.07
C PRO A 85 11.07 -3.20 10.12
N GLU A 86 10.25 -4.19 9.76
CA GLU A 86 10.65 -5.31 8.90
C GLU A 86 9.42 -5.90 8.21
N ALA A 87 9.65 -6.75 7.20
CA ALA A 87 8.57 -7.36 6.44
C ALA A 87 7.65 -8.23 7.36
N PRO A 88 6.32 -8.18 7.17
CA PRO A 88 5.36 -8.83 8.08
C PRO A 88 5.60 -10.33 8.30
N GLU A 89 6.02 -11.06 7.27
CA GLU A 89 6.34 -12.48 7.34
C GLU A 89 7.53 -12.77 8.26
N ILE A 90 8.50 -11.85 8.34
CA ILE A 90 9.66 -11.98 9.22
C ILE A 90 9.25 -11.66 10.65
N LEU A 91 8.49 -10.58 10.87
CA LEU A 91 8.00 -10.20 12.20
C LEU A 91 7.14 -11.30 12.82
N LEU A 92 6.24 -11.91 12.03
CA LEU A 92 5.42 -13.02 12.49
C LEU A 92 6.27 -14.24 12.88
N ARG A 93 7.27 -14.61 12.06
CA ARG A 93 8.18 -15.73 12.37
C ARG A 93 9.01 -15.48 13.64
N LYS A 94 9.40 -14.23 13.89
CA LYS A 94 10.14 -13.82 15.10
C LYS A 94 9.25 -13.74 16.35
N GLY A 95 7.92 -13.84 16.22
CA GLY A 95 7.00 -13.57 17.32
C GLY A 95 6.91 -12.09 17.69
N HIS A 96 7.36 -11.19 16.81
CA HIS A 96 7.39 -9.75 17.02
C HIS A 96 6.03 -9.12 16.70
N PHE A 97 5.00 -9.56 17.41
CA PHE A 97 3.65 -9.02 17.34
C PHE A 97 3.02 -9.00 18.73
N LYS A 98 1.91 -8.28 18.90
CA LYS A 98 1.16 -8.30 20.16
C LYS A 98 0.32 -9.57 20.24
N GLY A 99 0.57 -10.39 21.26
CA GLY A 99 -0.29 -11.52 21.60
C GLY A 99 -1.65 -11.04 22.12
N VAL A 100 -2.63 -10.96 21.23
CA VAL A 100 -4.04 -10.66 21.54
C VAL A 100 -4.91 -11.80 21.02
N ASP A 101 -6.16 -11.89 21.47
CA ASP A 101 -7.11 -12.85 20.89
C ASP A 101 -7.42 -12.45 19.43
N ILE A 102 -7.33 -13.42 18.52
CA ILE A 102 -7.55 -13.21 17.08
C ILE A 102 -8.65 -14.14 16.59
N ILE A 103 -9.59 -13.58 15.81
CA ILE A 103 -10.48 -14.34 14.93
C ILE A 103 -10.12 -13.96 13.50
N ALA A 104 -9.93 -14.95 12.62
CA ALA A 104 -9.66 -14.72 11.20
C ALA A 104 -10.50 -15.66 10.34
N GLY A 105 -10.94 -15.19 9.17
CA GLY A 105 -11.76 -15.97 8.25
C GLY A 105 -11.69 -15.46 6.81
N VAL A 106 -12.13 -16.32 5.89
CA VAL A 106 -12.25 -16.06 4.45
C VAL A 106 -13.58 -16.63 3.95
N ASN A 107 -14.03 -16.13 2.81
CA ASN A 107 -15.17 -16.65 2.07
C ASN A 107 -14.72 -17.70 1.05
N SER A 108 -15.61 -18.60 0.63
CA SER A 108 -15.29 -19.64 -0.36
C SER A 108 -15.01 -19.08 -1.77
N HIS A 109 -15.42 -17.83 -2.05
CA HIS A 109 -15.38 -17.23 -3.39
C HIS A 109 -14.78 -15.80 -3.38
N GLU A 110 -13.69 -15.56 -2.65
CA GLU A 110 -13.03 -14.23 -2.55
C GLU A 110 -12.68 -13.61 -3.91
N GLY A 111 -12.28 -14.43 -4.88
CA GLY A 111 -11.82 -13.97 -6.20
C GLY A 111 -12.92 -13.75 -7.23
N ALA A 112 -14.19 -14.00 -6.90
CA ALA A 112 -15.28 -14.01 -7.89
C ALA A 112 -15.48 -12.65 -8.59
N THR A 113 -15.18 -11.54 -7.91
CA THR A 113 -15.26 -10.18 -8.49
C THR A 113 -14.07 -9.83 -9.38
N ILE A 114 -12.90 -10.44 -9.13
CA ILE A 114 -11.66 -10.16 -9.87
C ILE A 114 -11.53 -11.09 -11.10
N ALA A 115 -11.98 -12.34 -10.97
CA ALA A 115 -11.86 -13.34 -12.03
C ALA A 115 -12.84 -13.14 -13.20
N GLY A 116 -13.73 -12.14 -13.14
CA GLY A 116 -14.79 -11.92 -14.13
C GLY A 116 -15.80 -13.08 -14.11
N GLY A 117 -16.85 -12.94 -13.32
CA GLY A 117 -18.00 -13.85 -13.38
C GLY A 117 -18.67 -13.86 -14.75
#